data_AF-A0A958YVS7-F1
#
_entry.id   AF-A0A958YVS7-F1
#
_cell.length_a   1.000
_cell.length_b   1.000
_cell.length_c   1.000
_cell.angle_alpha   90.00
_cell.angle_beta   90.00
_cell.angle_gamma   90.00
#
_symmetry.space_group_name_H-M   'P 1'
#
loop_
_entity.id
_entity.type
_entity.pdbx_description
1 polymer ?
#
loop_
_entity_poly.entity_id
_entity_poly.type
_entity_poly.pdbx_seq_one_letter_code
_entity_poly.pdbx_strand_id
1 'polypeptide(L)'
;AFAEAKPTMGALGIYYLDGTGNFLPESKRNLPTPTRSLLKIVGFTHGKNGYYAKHLAENEIGNVEILAGAFLFLKKEKYLQVGGFDEDYFMYGEDIDLCYKLIKAGYTNEYFGTQKVLHYKGESTQKDAAYLDRFYGAMNIFYKKHFSKNKLTTGIVSMGVKLTKAVKRLKKNRPQNSLENIEEIWVLTEDLVLLKRLSELFEIPVKSVARRAVEEDLVSHKMIVFDSSYISYKYIFQLMEKQQNRGNAFRIKPPKATFIIGSDQSDQKGSVLHL
;
A
#
# COMPACT_ATOMS: atom_id res chain seq x y z
N ALA A 1 -11.51 13.90 17.09
CA ALA A 1 -10.86 13.35 18.29
C ALA A 1 -9.33 13.23 18.16
N PHE A 2 -8.77 12.21 17.49
CA PHE A 2 -7.30 11.98 17.50
C PHE A 2 -6.46 13.15 16.94
N ALA A 3 -6.77 13.60 15.72
CA ALA A 3 -6.04 14.69 15.07
C ALA A 3 -6.18 16.03 15.81
N GLU A 4 -7.34 16.30 16.40
CA GLU A 4 -7.61 17.53 17.17
C GLU A 4 -6.79 17.58 18.46
N ALA A 5 -6.58 16.43 19.10
CA ALA A 5 -5.77 16.30 20.30
C ALA A 5 -4.25 16.45 20.09
N LYS A 6 -3.79 16.58 18.83
CA LYS A 6 -2.36 16.71 18.48
C LYS A 6 -2.05 18.01 17.73
N PRO A 7 -1.91 19.15 18.43
CA PRO A 7 -1.62 20.44 17.81
C PRO A 7 -0.34 20.46 16.96
N THR A 8 0.65 19.61 17.26
CA THR A 8 1.92 19.50 16.54
C THR A 8 1.89 18.55 15.34
N MET A 9 0.79 17.81 15.10
CA MET A 9 0.69 16.87 13.98
C MET A 9 0.67 17.58 12.62
N GLY A 10 1.72 17.39 11.83
CA GLY A 10 1.85 17.90 10.47
C GLY A 10 0.98 17.13 9.49
N ALA A 11 1.12 15.81 9.49
CA ALA A 11 0.32 14.91 8.67
C ALA A 11 0.03 13.59 9.41
N LEU A 12 -1.06 12.95 9.02
CA LEU A 12 -1.51 11.65 9.48
C LEU A 12 -1.54 10.68 8.30
N GLY A 13 -0.94 9.52 8.48
CA GLY A 13 -1.12 8.38 7.59
C GLY A 13 -1.65 7.18 8.37
N ILE A 14 -1.93 6.09 7.67
CA ILE A 14 -2.76 4.99 8.15
C ILE A 14 -2.20 3.65 7.68
N TYR A 15 -2.63 2.55 8.30
CA TYR A 15 -2.29 1.20 7.84
C TYR A 15 -2.84 0.98 6.42
N TYR A 16 -1.98 0.47 5.53
CA TYR A 16 -2.38 0.07 4.19
C TYR A 16 -2.48 -1.45 4.12
N LEU A 17 -3.69 -1.92 3.79
CA LEU A 17 -3.97 -3.31 3.47
C LEU A 17 -3.92 -3.46 1.95
N ASP A 18 -3.26 -4.49 1.43
CA ASP A 18 -3.33 -4.81 0.00
C ASP A 18 -4.52 -5.72 -0.35
N GLY A 19 -4.72 -5.96 -1.64
CA GLY A 19 -5.80 -6.83 -2.14
C GLY A 19 -5.72 -8.28 -1.67
N THR A 20 -4.57 -8.72 -1.16
CA THR A 20 -4.30 -10.07 -0.64
C THR A 20 -4.45 -10.17 0.87
N GLY A 21 -4.84 -9.08 1.54
CA GLY A 21 -5.00 -9.02 2.99
C GLY A 21 -3.69 -8.78 3.75
N ASN A 22 -2.58 -8.46 3.07
CA ASN A 22 -1.28 -8.22 3.70
C ASN A 22 -1.03 -6.73 3.96
N PHE A 23 -0.23 -6.46 4.99
CA PHE A 23 0.26 -5.12 5.30
C PHE A 23 1.22 -4.61 4.22
N LEU A 24 1.10 -3.33 3.86
CA LEU A 24 2.04 -2.62 3.00
C LEU A 24 2.99 -1.72 3.83
N PRO A 25 4.29 -2.10 3.97
CA PRO A 25 5.26 -1.34 4.76
C PRO A 25 5.52 0.09 4.28
N GLU A 26 5.24 0.40 3.01
CA GLU A 26 5.37 1.75 2.46
C GLU A 26 4.48 2.79 3.13
N SER A 27 3.40 2.39 3.80
CA SER A 27 2.52 3.28 4.56
C SER A 27 3.28 4.10 5.62
N LYS A 28 4.43 3.60 6.09
CA LYS A 28 5.33 4.27 7.03
C LYS A 28 6.81 4.03 6.75
N ARG A 29 7.54 5.12 6.56
CA ARG A 29 8.94 5.10 6.13
C ARG A 29 9.80 5.96 7.05
N ASN A 30 11.06 5.57 7.13
CA ASN A 30 12.12 6.43 7.63
C ASN A 30 12.54 7.40 6.50
N LEU A 31 13.17 8.51 6.87
CA LEU A 31 13.72 9.50 5.95
C LEU A 31 14.69 8.77 5.01
N PRO A 32 14.49 8.85 3.68
CA PRO A 32 15.26 8.08 2.71
C PRO A 32 16.61 8.74 2.49
N THR A 33 17.47 8.79 3.51
CA THR A 33 18.84 9.28 3.37
C THR A 33 19.59 8.49 2.29
N PRO A 34 20.63 9.07 1.65
CA PRO A 34 21.43 8.38 0.65
C PRO A 34 21.83 6.94 1.04
N THR A 35 22.29 6.75 2.29
CA THR A 35 22.66 5.45 2.84
C THR A 35 21.46 4.51 2.97
N ARG A 36 20.34 4.96 3.54
CA ARG A 36 19.13 4.12 3.72
C ARG A 36 18.52 3.71 2.37
N SER A 37 18.52 4.62 1.41
CA SER A 37 18.07 4.36 0.04
C SER A 37 18.96 3.32 -0.65
N LEU A 38 20.29 3.44 -0.51
CA LEU A 38 21.24 2.46 -1.04
C LEU A 38 21.05 1.07 -0.40
N LEU A 39 20.88 1.01 0.94
CA LEU A 39 20.64 -0.23 1.67
C LEU A 39 19.35 -0.93 1.21
N LYS A 40 18.26 -0.17 0.99
CA LYS A 40 17.01 -0.71 0.41
C LYS A 40 17.26 -1.36 -0.95
N ILE A 41 18.01 -0.66 -1.78
CA ILE A 41 18.29 -1.03 -3.16
C ILE A 41 19.05 -2.36 -3.24
N VAL A 42 20.05 -2.57 -2.38
CA VAL A 42 20.82 -3.83 -2.30
C VAL A 42 20.10 -4.94 -1.51
N GLY A 43 18.85 -4.70 -1.09
CA GLY A 43 18.03 -5.67 -0.37
C GLY A 43 18.29 -5.73 1.15
N PHE A 44 19.19 -4.90 1.67
CA PHE A 44 19.51 -4.84 3.08
C PHE A 44 18.56 -3.89 3.82
N THR A 45 17.36 -4.36 4.13
CA THR A 45 16.31 -3.55 4.81
C THR A 45 16.08 -3.96 6.27
N HIS A 46 17.09 -4.55 6.90
CA HIS A 46 16.99 -5.10 8.25
C HIS A 46 17.19 -4.03 9.34
N GLY A 47 16.44 -4.17 10.43
CA GLY A 47 16.53 -3.32 11.62
C GLY A 47 15.67 -2.05 11.59
N LYS A 48 15.60 -1.40 12.76
CA LYS A 48 14.79 -0.19 13.02
C LYS A 48 15.23 1.03 12.19
N ASN A 49 16.51 1.06 11.79
CA ASN A 49 17.11 2.14 10.99
C ASN A 49 17.04 1.91 9.47
N GLY A 50 16.30 0.89 9.02
CA GLY A 50 16.09 0.61 7.60
C GLY A 50 15.25 1.68 6.88
N TYR A 51 14.86 1.40 5.63
CA TYR A 51 14.01 2.33 4.87
C TYR A 51 12.57 2.40 5.38
N TYR A 52 12.01 1.26 5.82
CA TYR A 52 10.68 1.22 6.42
C TYR A 52 10.79 1.46 7.93
N ALA A 53 9.78 2.13 8.49
CA ALA A 53 9.70 2.50 9.90
C ALA A 53 9.35 1.28 10.80
N LYS A 54 10.29 0.33 10.89
CA LYS A 54 10.15 -0.92 11.66
C LYS A 54 10.30 -0.73 13.17
N HIS A 55 10.57 0.48 13.65
CA HIS A 55 10.54 0.79 15.08
C HIS A 55 9.13 0.80 15.67
N LEU A 56 8.10 0.94 14.82
CA LEU A 56 6.70 0.79 15.19
C LEU A 56 6.16 -0.53 14.62
N ALA A 57 5.31 -1.23 15.36
CA ALA A 57 4.55 -2.37 14.87
C ALA A 57 3.42 -1.91 13.90
N GLU A 58 2.85 -2.84 13.15
CA GLU A 58 1.90 -2.52 12.06
C GLU A 58 0.63 -1.83 12.57
N ASN A 59 0.08 -2.28 13.70
CA ASN A 59 -1.15 -1.75 14.30
C ASN A 59 -0.90 -0.67 15.37
N GLU A 60 0.34 -0.23 15.53
CA GLU A 60 0.68 0.83 16.51
C GLU A 60 0.38 2.23 15.99
N ILE A 61 0.26 3.16 16.93
CA ILE A 61 0.19 4.58 16.67
C ILE A 61 1.53 5.20 17.07
N GLY A 62 2.13 6.01 16.20
CA GLY A 62 3.35 6.71 16.57
C GLY A 62 3.97 7.55 15.47
N ASN A 63 5.05 8.24 15.84
CA ASN A 63 5.77 9.13 14.95
C ASN A 63 6.63 8.36 13.93
N VAL A 64 6.55 8.80 12.69
CA VAL A 64 7.38 8.33 11.58
C VAL A 64 7.93 9.51 10.82
N GLU A 65 8.99 9.31 10.04
CA GLU A 65 9.58 10.41 9.29
C GLU A 65 8.75 10.70 8.03
N ILE A 66 8.31 9.66 7.33
CA ILE A 66 7.68 9.77 6.01
C ILE A 66 6.43 8.89 5.95
N LEU A 67 5.34 9.47 5.46
CA LEU A 67 4.08 8.79 5.15
C LEU A 67 3.94 8.61 3.63
N ALA A 68 3.08 7.70 3.19
CA ALA A 68 2.79 7.52 1.76
C ALA A 68 1.69 8.46 1.27
N GLY A 69 1.86 9.02 0.07
CA GLY A 69 0.92 9.96 -0.54
C GLY A 69 -0.47 9.40 -0.83
N ALA A 70 -0.64 8.08 -0.86
CA ALA A 70 -1.93 7.44 -1.13
C ALA A 70 -3.00 7.70 -0.06
N PHE A 71 -2.58 8.11 1.14
CA PHE A 71 -3.45 8.60 2.20
C PHE A 71 -2.65 9.57 3.08
N LEU A 72 -2.99 10.84 2.98
CA LEU A 72 -2.47 11.89 3.86
C LEU A 72 -3.66 12.70 4.37
N PHE A 73 -3.75 12.83 5.69
CA PHE A 73 -4.71 13.69 6.35
C PHE A 73 -3.98 14.76 7.15
N LEU A 74 -4.25 16.03 6.85
CA LEU A 74 -3.52 17.16 7.42
C LEU A 74 -4.36 18.44 7.40
N LYS A 75 -4.00 19.38 8.26
CA LYS A 75 -4.61 20.71 8.30
C LYS A 75 -4.17 21.53 7.08
N LYS A 76 -5.13 22.21 6.43
CA LYS A 76 -4.87 23.06 5.26
C LYS A 76 -3.82 24.13 5.57
N GLU A 77 -3.89 24.73 6.76
CA GLU A 77 -2.98 25.80 7.17
C GLU A 77 -1.53 25.32 7.21
N LYS A 78 -1.29 24.10 7.72
CA LYS A 78 0.05 23.50 7.78
C LYS A 78 0.58 23.14 6.40
N TYR A 79 -0.29 22.62 5.53
CA TYR A 79 0.06 22.33 4.14
C TYR A 79 0.53 23.60 3.41
N LEU A 80 -0.23 24.69 3.53
CA LEU A 80 0.11 25.97 2.90
C LEU A 80 1.37 26.59 3.50
N GLN A 81 1.55 26.52 4.82
CA GLN A 81 2.72 27.07 5.51
C GLN A 81 4.04 26.45 5.02
N VAL A 82 4.04 25.16 4.68
CA VAL A 82 5.25 24.48 4.16
C VAL A 82 5.35 24.51 2.63
N GLY A 83 4.49 25.29 1.96
CA GLY A 83 4.49 25.45 0.51
C GLY A 83 3.88 24.28 -0.27
N GLY A 84 3.12 23.41 0.38
CA GLY A 84 2.35 22.34 -0.28
C GLY A 84 3.20 21.28 -0.99
N PHE A 85 2.61 20.64 -2.00
CA PHE A 85 3.34 19.73 -2.90
C PHE A 85 4.24 20.54 -3.83
N ASP A 86 5.41 19.98 -4.11
CA ASP A 86 6.43 20.61 -4.91
C ASP A 86 6.34 20.08 -6.35
N GLU A 87 6.08 20.97 -7.31
CA GLU A 87 5.81 20.62 -8.70
C GLU A 87 7.03 20.11 -9.47
N ASP A 88 8.24 20.23 -8.93
CA ASP A 88 9.43 19.59 -9.52
C ASP A 88 9.31 18.05 -9.47
N TYR A 89 8.50 17.51 -8.54
CA TYR A 89 8.23 16.08 -8.46
C TYR A 89 7.01 15.72 -9.30
N PHE A 90 7.25 15.01 -10.41
CA PHE A 90 6.16 14.37 -11.15
C PHE A 90 5.52 13.21 -10.36
N MET A 91 6.34 12.35 -9.72
CA MET A 91 5.88 11.20 -8.92
C MET A 91 7.00 10.63 -8.03
N TYR A 92 6.63 9.98 -6.91
CA TYR A 92 7.48 9.25 -5.95
C TYR A 92 8.38 10.06 -5.01
N GLY A 93 8.26 11.38 -5.00
CA GLY A 93 9.05 12.24 -4.12
C GLY A 93 8.26 13.36 -3.48
N GLU A 94 7.10 13.69 -4.01
CA GLU A 94 6.18 14.71 -3.52
C GLU A 94 5.74 14.46 -2.07
N ASP A 95 5.46 13.21 -1.73
CA ASP A 95 5.05 12.81 -0.38
C ASP A 95 6.21 12.83 0.61
N ILE A 96 7.40 12.40 0.18
CA ILE A 96 8.64 12.45 0.93
C ILE A 96 9.04 13.91 1.23
N ASP A 97 9.00 14.77 0.21
CA ASP A 97 9.31 16.20 0.31
C ASP A 97 8.35 16.90 1.28
N LEU A 98 7.04 16.71 1.11
CA LEU A 98 6.03 17.30 2.00
C LEU A 98 6.24 16.85 3.45
N CYS A 99 6.41 15.55 3.70
CA CYS A 99 6.66 15.02 5.04
C CYS A 99 7.91 15.63 5.67
N TYR A 100 8.99 15.79 4.89
CA TYR A 100 10.23 16.35 5.37
C TYR A 100 10.15 17.86 5.62
N LYS A 101 9.40 18.62 4.80
CA LYS A 101 9.14 20.04 5.05
C LYS A 101 8.32 20.25 6.32
N LEU A 102 7.32 19.40 6.58
CA LEU A 102 6.56 19.42 7.84
C LEU A 102 7.47 19.20 9.05
N ILE A 103 8.37 18.22 8.99
CA ILE A 103 9.36 17.97 10.06
C ILE A 103 10.26 19.19 10.28
N LYS A 104 10.78 19.80 9.21
CA LYS A 104 11.63 21.00 9.30
C LYS A 104 10.89 22.22 9.84
N ALA A 105 9.58 22.29 9.68
CA ALA A 105 8.74 23.32 10.28
C ALA A 105 8.37 23.05 11.75
N GLY A 106 8.91 21.98 12.35
CA GLY A 106 8.67 21.61 13.75
C GLY A 106 7.43 20.75 13.99
N TYR A 107 6.80 20.21 12.93
CA TYR A 107 5.66 19.31 13.04
C TYR A 107 6.07 17.84 13.08
N THR A 108 5.15 16.97 13.53
CA THR A 108 5.33 15.51 13.51
C THR A 108 4.48 14.85 12.44
N ASN A 109 5.00 13.82 11.78
CA ASN A 109 4.18 12.93 10.94
C ASN A 109 3.78 11.71 11.76
N GLU A 110 2.47 11.46 11.83
CA GLU A 110 1.85 10.49 12.72
C GLU A 110 1.31 9.32 11.89
N TYR A 111 1.71 8.11 12.23
CA TYR A 111 1.15 6.88 11.70
C TYR A 111 0.05 6.38 12.63
N PHE A 112 -1.13 6.09 12.08
CA PHE A 112 -2.30 5.62 12.81
C PHE A 112 -2.66 4.19 12.39
N GLY A 113 -1.93 3.21 12.94
CA GLY A 113 -2.04 1.81 12.54
C GLY A 113 -3.33 1.10 12.95
N THR A 114 -4.17 1.72 13.79
CA THR A 114 -5.42 1.11 14.27
C THR A 114 -6.56 1.18 13.27
N GLN A 115 -6.47 2.08 12.28
CA GLN A 115 -7.41 2.19 11.17
C GLN A 115 -6.73 1.75 9.88
N LYS A 116 -7.52 1.32 8.90
CA LYS A 116 -7.03 0.67 7.69
C LYS A 116 -7.66 1.26 6.45
N VAL A 117 -6.88 1.35 5.37
CA VAL A 117 -7.36 1.60 4.01
C VAL A 117 -6.90 0.47 3.11
N LEU A 118 -7.77 0.05 2.20
CA LEU A 118 -7.42 -0.92 1.16
C LEU A 118 -6.75 -0.19 0.00
N HIS A 119 -5.56 -0.62 -0.37
CA HIS A 119 -4.76 -0.02 -1.42
C HIS A 119 -4.35 -1.07 -2.46
N TYR A 120 -5.03 -1.07 -3.60
CA TYR A 120 -4.67 -1.90 -4.76
C TYR A 120 -3.46 -1.30 -5.48
N LYS A 121 -2.27 -1.71 -5.05
CA LYS A 121 -1.00 -1.27 -5.64
C LYS A 121 -0.75 -1.96 -6.98
N GLY A 122 -0.10 -1.24 -7.90
CA GLY A 122 0.31 -1.78 -9.21
C GLY A 122 -0.59 -1.36 -10.38
N GLU A 123 -1.71 -0.67 -10.11
CA GLU A 123 -2.58 -0.08 -11.14
C GLU A 123 -1.87 0.98 -11.98
N SER A 124 -1.31 2.00 -11.31
CA SER A 124 -0.84 3.21 -11.98
C SER A 124 0.59 3.12 -12.51
N THR A 125 1.36 2.10 -12.12
CA THR A 125 2.75 1.97 -12.61
C THR A 125 3.25 0.54 -12.58
N GLN A 126 3.68 0.07 -13.75
CA GLN A 126 4.47 -1.15 -13.89
C GLN A 126 5.90 -0.91 -13.40
N LYS A 127 6.53 -1.88 -12.73
CA LYS A 127 7.90 -1.78 -12.20
C LYS A 127 8.95 -1.96 -13.32
N ASP A 128 8.86 -1.16 -14.36
CA ASP A 128 9.74 -1.16 -15.52
C ASP A 128 10.97 -0.25 -15.33
N ALA A 129 11.74 -0.06 -16.40
CA ALA A 129 12.89 0.84 -16.38
C ALA A 129 12.48 2.32 -16.14
N ALA A 130 11.31 2.72 -16.67
CA ALA A 130 10.79 4.09 -16.51
C ALA A 130 10.38 4.38 -15.06
N TYR A 131 9.81 3.41 -14.35
CA TYR A 131 9.57 3.47 -12.90
C TYR A 131 10.86 3.79 -12.15
N LEU A 132 11.94 3.08 -12.46
CA LEU A 132 13.23 3.31 -11.83
C LEU A 132 13.72 4.72 -12.14
N ASP A 133 13.69 5.16 -13.40
CA ASP A 133 14.09 6.52 -13.79
C ASP A 133 13.31 7.60 -13.03
N ARG A 134 11.99 7.47 -12.93
CA ARG A 134 11.14 8.43 -12.18
C ARG A 134 11.49 8.43 -10.70
N PHE A 135 11.55 7.25 -10.07
CA PHE A 135 11.86 7.13 -8.65
C PHE A 135 13.24 7.73 -8.31
N TYR A 136 14.24 7.46 -9.15
CA TYR A 136 15.60 7.98 -8.93
C TYR A 136 15.72 9.46 -9.29
N GLY A 137 15.00 9.93 -10.30
CA GLY A 137 14.85 11.36 -10.60
C GLY A 137 14.32 12.11 -9.39
N ALA A 138 13.24 11.62 -8.79
CA ALA A 138 12.64 12.17 -7.58
C ALA A 138 13.64 12.20 -6.41
N MET A 139 14.37 11.10 -6.15
CA MET A 139 15.38 11.07 -5.08
C MET A 139 16.53 12.06 -5.33
N ASN A 140 16.95 12.24 -6.58
CA ASN A 140 17.96 13.24 -6.92
C ASN A 140 17.47 14.67 -6.65
N ILE A 141 16.22 14.99 -6.98
CA ILE A 141 15.61 16.28 -6.66
C ILE A 141 15.60 16.48 -5.14
N PHE A 142 15.12 15.49 -4.39
CA PHE A 142 15.07 15.52 -2.93
C PHE A 142 16.45 15.75 -2.29
N TYR A 143 17.49 15.04 -2.75
CA TYR A 143 18.84 15.22 -2.23
C TYR A 143 19.44 16.58 -2.58
N LYS A 144 19.21 17.09 -3.79
CA LYS A 144 19.67 18.44 -4.17
C LYS A 144 19.01 19.51 -3.31
N LYS A 145 17.72 19.37 -2.98
CA LYS A 145 16.97 20.33 -2.18
C LYS A 145 17.30 20.28 -0.69
N HIS A 146 17.73 19.14 -0.16
CA HIS A 146 17.78 18.93 1.30
C HIS A 146 19.11 18.43 1.86
N PHE A 147 20.01 17.89 1.04
CA PHE A 147 21.27 17.27 1.48
C PHE A 147 22.51 17.81 0.74
N SER A 148 22.37 18.86 -0.06
CA SER A 148 23.36 19.36 -1.03
C SER A 148 24.63 20.00 -0.46
N LYS A 149 24.93 19.84 0.83
CA LYS A 149 26.21 20.30 1.40
C LYS A 149 27.42 19.41 1.03
N ASN A 150 27.23 18.24 0.40
CA ASN A 150 28.34 17.38 -0.05
C ASN A 150 28.09 16.76 -1.43
N LYS A 151 28.74 17.28 -2.49
CA LYS A 151 28.63 16.78 -3.88
C LYS A 151 28.95 15.27 -4.03
N LEU A 152 29.74 14.71 -3.11
CA LEU A 152 30.15 13.30 -3.09
C LEU A 152 28.96 12.34 -2.87
N THR A 153 27.96 12.72 -2.07
CA THR A 153 26.81 11.85 -1.75
C THR A 153 25.89 11.64 -2.95
N THR A 154 25.77 12.66 -3.82
CA THR A 154 24.96 12.57 -5.05
C THR A 154 25.58 11.60 -6.05
N GLY A 155 26.92 11.58 -6.15
CA GLY A 155 27.66 10.64 -7.01
C GLY A 155 27.46 9.18 -6.60
N ILE A 156 27.61 8.86 -5.31
CA ILE A 156 27.47 7.50 -4.77
C ILE A 156 26.04 6.97 -4.98
N VAL A 157 25.02 7.79 -4.72
CA VAL A 157 23.62 7.42 -4.98
C VAL A 157 23.44 7.09 -6.46
N SER A 158 23.86 7.99 -7.36
CA SER A 158 23.68 7.80 -8.81
C SER A 158 24.37 6.53 -9.33
N MET A 159 25.48 6.12 -8.71
CA MET A 159 26.19 4.89 -9.06
C MET A 159 25.49 3.63 -8.52
N GLY A 160 24.97 3.67 -7.29
CA GLY A 160 24.15 2.59 -6.72
C GLY A 160 22.85 2.36 -7.50
N VAL A 161 22.27 3.42 -8.06
CA VAL A 161 21.13 3.34 -9.00
C VAL A 161 21.49 2.55 -10.26
N LYS A 162 22.61 2.90 -10.91
CA LYS A 162 23.05 2.21 -12.14
C LYS A 162 23.30 0.73 -11.90
N LEU A 163 23.96 0.39 -10.79
CA LEU A 163 24.27 -0.99 -10.42
C LEU A 163 23.00 -1.83 -10.21
N THR A 164 21.95 -1.25 -9.63
CA THR A 164 20.72 -2.01 -9.35
C THR A 164 19.74 -2.11 -10.49
N LYS A 165 19.79 -1.20 -11.45
CA LYS A 165 19.21 -1.43 -12.77
C LYS A 165 19.82 -2.67 -13.45
N ALA A 166 21.14 -2.85 -13.34
CA ALA A 166 21.82 -4.01 -13.90
C ALA A 166 21.42 -5.32 -13.19
N VAL A 167 21.33 -5.32 -11.85
CA VAL A 167 20.93 -6.50 -11.07
C VAL A 167 19.46 -6.89 -11.26
N LYS A 168 18.54 -5.93 -11.36
CA LYS A 168 17.11 -6.23 -11.55
C LYS A 168 16.75 -6.77 -12.93
N ARG A 169 17.54 -6.47 -13.97
CA ARG A 169 17.41 -7.12 -15.29
C ARG A 169 17.60 -8.63 -15.25
N LEU A 170 18.17 -9.16 -14.16
CA LEU A 170 18.47 -10.59 -13.98
C LEU A 170 17.41 -11.34 -13.13
N LYS A 171 16.39 -10.65 -12.59
CA LYS A 171 15.33 -11.32 -11.79
C LYS A 171 14.17 -11.77 -12.67
N LYS A 172 13.95 -13.09 -12.68
CA LYS A 172 12.88 -13.81 -13.38
C LYS A 172 11.48 -13.42 -12.85
N ASN A 173 10.50 -13.38 -13.76
CA ASN A 173 9.08 -13.17 -13.45
C ASN A 173 8.61 -14.17 -12.39
N ARG A 174 7.90 -13.69 -11.36
CA ARG A 174 7.13 -14.57 -10.47
C ARG A 174 6.00 -15.22 -11.29
N PRO A 175 5.71 -16.51 -11.08
CA PRO A 175 4.58 -17.14 -11.73
C PRO A 175 3.30 -16.37 -11.39
N GLN A 176 2.58 -16.07 -12.46
CA GLN A 176 1.29 -15.41 -12.51
C GLN A 176 0.30 -16.54 -12.67
N ASN A 177 -0.45 -16.87 -11.61
CA ASN A 177 -1.72 -17.63 -11.65
C ASN A 177 -2.18 -17.98 -10.22
N SER A 178 -2.64 -16.96 -9.50
CA SER A 178 -3.35 -17.12 -8.22
C SER A 178 -4.74 -17.73 -8.37
N LEU A 179 -5.37 -17.59 -9.54
CA LEU A 179 -6.74 -18.04 -9.79
C LEU A 179 -6.85 -19.52 -10.22
N GLU A 180 -5.80 -20.13 -10.77
CA GLU A 180 -5.83 -21.54 -11.23
C GLU A 180 -6.05 -22.55 -10.09
N ASN A 181 -5.76 -22.16 -8.85
CA ASN A 181 -5.90 -23.01 -7.67
C ASN A 181 -7.16 -22.70 -6.85
N ILE A 182 -8.13 -21.96 -7.40
CA ILE A 182 -9.37 -21.65 -6.69
C ILE A 182 -10.38 -22.78 -6.89
N GLU A 183 -10.75 -23.42 -5.80
CA GLU A 183 -11.66 -24.58 -5.82
C GLU A 183 -13.13 -24.18 -5.77
N GLU A 184 -13.44 -23.06 -5.10
CA GLU A 184 -14.82 -22.64 -4.83
C GLU A 184 -14.88 -21.14 -4.49
N ILE A 185 -16.03 -20.52 -4.80
CA ILE A 185 -16.34 -19.13 -4.49
C ILE A 185 -17.28 -19.06 -3.30
N TRP A 186 -16.84 -18.38 -2.25
CA TRP A 186 -17.63 -18.09 -1.05
C TRP A 186 -18.12 -16.67 -1.11
N VAL A 187 -19.44 -16.49 -1.03
CA VAL A 187 -20.08 -15.18 -1.13
C VAL A 187 -20.74 -14.87 0.20
N LEU A 188 -20.34 -13.76 0.82
CA LEU A 188 -20.99 -13.26 2.04
C LEU A 188 -22.02 -12.22 1.62
N THR A 189 -23.25 -12.66 1.41
CA THR A 189 -24.37 -11.80 0.99
C THR A 189 -25.73 -12.41 1.35
N GLU A 190 -26.75 -11.56 1.44
CA GLU A 190 -28.17 -11.94 1.43
C GLU A 190 -28.82 -11.65 0.06
N ASP A 191 -28.09 -11.06 -0.89
CA ASP A 191 -28.54 -10.72 -2.22
C ASP A 191 -28.53 -11.95 -3.14
N LEU A 192 -29.70 -12.55 -3.36
CA LEU A 192 -29.86 -13.70 -4.25
C LEU A 192 -29.56 -13.37 -5.72
N VAL A 193 -29.73 -12.11 -6.13
CA VAL A 193 -29.43 -11.66 -7.50
C VAL A 193 -27.93 -11.64 -7.70
N LEU A 194 -27.16 -11.18 -6.71
CA LEU A 194 -25.70 -11.27 -6.73
C LEU A 194 -25.22 -12.72 -6.85
N LEU A 195 -25.78 -13.62 -6.03
CA LEU A 195 -25.41 -15.04 -6.08
C LEU A 195 -25.66 -15.63 -7.46
N LYS A 196 -26.84 -15.38 -8.04
CA LYS A 196 -27.19 -15.87 -9.38
C LYS A 196 -26.19 -15.37 -10.44
N ARG A 197 -25.89 -14.07 -10.45
CA ARG A 197 -24.96 -13.46 -11.41
C ARG A 197 -23.55 -14.04 -11.29
N LEU A 198 -23.07 -14.24 -10.06
CA LEU A 198 -21.77 -14.89 -9.83
C LEU A 198 -21.76 -16.34 -10.33
N SER A 199 -22.83 -17.11 -10.09
CA SER A 199 -22.96 -18.47 -10.60
C SER A 199 -23.03 -18.54 -12.13
N GLU A 200 -23.53 -17.50 -12.80
CA GLU A 200 -23.53 -17.39 -14.27
C GLU A 200 -22.16 -16.96 -14.81
N LEU A 201 -21.39 -16.18 -14.04
CA LEU A 201 -20.09 -15.64 -14.45
C LEU A 201 -18.94 -16.64 -14.29
N PHE A 202 -19.03 -17.58 -13.34
CA PHE A 202 -17.95 -18.50 -13.01
C PHE A 202 -18.36 -19.96 -13.21
N GLU A 203 -17.45 -20.75 -13.79
CA GLU A 203 -17.63 -22.20 -13.97
C GLU A 203 -17.35 -23.02 -12.71
N ILE A 204 -16.79 -22.39 -11.67
CA ILE A 204 -16.51 -23.02 -10.37
C ILE A 204 -17.68 -22.85 -9.40
N PRO A 205 -17.87 -23.77 -8.43
CA PRO A 205 -19.00 -23.70 -7.50
C PRO A 205 -19.07 -22.37 -6.74
N VAL A 206 -20.26 -21.79 -6.68
CA VAL A 206 -20.56 -20.56 -5.94
C VAL A 206 -21.51 -20.87 -4.78
N LYS A 207 -21.10 -20.53 -3.56
CA LYS A 207 -21.90 -20.76 -2.34
C LYS A 207 -22.05 -19.48 -1.54
N SER A 208 -23.28 -19.23 -1.08
CA SER A 208 -23.48 -18.28 0.01
C SER A 208 -23.02 -18.91 1.32
N VAL A 209 -22.24 -18.18 2.11
CA VAL A 209 -21.72 -18.65 3.39
C VAL A 209 -22.03 -17.66 4.51
N ALA A 210 -22.29 -18.18 5.71
CA ALA A 210 -22.42 -17.37 6.89
C ALA A 210 -21.07 -16.73 7.27
N ARG A 211 -21.11 -15.57 7.93
CA ARG A 211 -19.91 -14.86 8.38
C ARG A 211 -18.99 -15.75 9.23
N ARG A 212 -19.58 -16.54 10.14
CA ARG A 212 -18.86 -17.48 11.01
C ARG A 212 -18.01 -18.49 10.26
N ALA A 213 -18.41 -18.92 9.07
CA ALA A 213 -17.63 -19.87 8.27
C ALA A 213 -16.26 -19.30 7.85
N VAL A 214 -16.17 -17.98 7.63
CA VAL A 214 -14.90 -17.30 7.31
C VAL A 214 -14.18 -16.81 8.57
N GLU A 215 -14.90 -16.64 9.67
CA GLU A 215 -14.31 -16.27 10.94
C GLU A 215 -13.66 -17.43 11.66
N GLU A 216 -14.33 -18.55 11.82
CA GLU A 216 -13.92 -19.60 12.76
C GLU A 216 -12.84 -20.49 12.15
N ASP A 217 -12.96 -20.80 10.85
CA ASP A 217 -12.06 -21.69 10.14
C ASP A 217 -10.99 -20.94 9.32
N LEU A 218 -9.83 -21.58 9.17
CA LEU A 218 -8.77 -21.14 8.27
C LEU A 218 -9.07 -21.68 6.87
N VAL A 219 -9.60 -20.82 6.02
CA VAL A 219 -10.02 -21.17 4.66
C VAL A 219 -8.83 -21.04 3.73
N SER A 220 -8.67 -21.97 2.79
CA SER A 220 -7.59 -21.95 1.80
C SER A 220 -8.14 -22.22 0.40
N HIS A 221 -7.49 -21.68 -0.62
CA HIS A 221 -7.81 -21.93 -2.02
C HIS A 221 -9.24 -21.51 -2.43
N LYS A 222 -9.80 -20.47 -1.80
CA LYS A 222 -11.14 -19.93 -2.11
C LYS A 222 -11.08 -18.52 -2.68
N MET A 223 -12.03 -18.19 -3.54
CA MET A 223 -12.35 -16.79 -3.82
C MET A 223 -13.43 -16.35 -2.85
N ILE A 224 -13.13 -15.37 -2.01
CA ILE A 224 -14.07 -14.83 -1.04
C ILE A 224 -14.59 -13.50 -1.56
N VAL A 225 -15.88 -13.46 -1.87
CA VAL A 225 -16.60 -12.28 -2.36
C VAL A 225 -17.38 -11.67 -1.21
N PHE A 226 -17.05 -10.43 -0.86
CA PHE A 226 -17.71 -9.67 0.19
C PHE A 226 -18.73 -8.69 -0.39
N ASP A 227 -20.01 -8.80 -0.04
CA ASP A 227 -20.98 -7.74 -0.33
C ASP A 227 -20.90 -6.65 0.74
N SER A 228 -20.34 -5.49 0.38
CA SER A 228 -20.19 -4.38 1.33
C SER A 228 -21.52 -3.72 1.73
N SER A 229 -22.62 -4.08 1.06
CA SER A 229 -23.98 -3.70 1.49
C SER A 229 -24.46 -4.57 2.67
N TYR A 230 -23.88 -5.76 2.84
CA TYR A 230 -24.20 -6.71 3.90
C TYR A 230 -23.19 -6.68 5.06
N ILE A 231 -21.91 -6.45 4.77
CA ILE A 231 -20.82 -6.46 5.76
C ILE A 231 -19.95 -5.21 5.64
N SER A 232 -19.61 -4.61 6.78
CA SER A 232 -18.80 -3.38 6.81
C SER A 232 -17.37 -3.60 6.31
N TYR A 233 -16.77 -2.58 5.69
CA TYR A 233 -15.35 -2.61 5.29
C TYR A 233 -14.40 -2.93 6.43
N LYS A 234 -14.66 -2.42 7.64
CA LYS A 234 -13.84 -2.74 8.83
C LYS A 234 -13.78 -4.25 9.05
N TYR A 235 -14.91 -4.91 8.91
CA TYR A 235 -15.02 -6.34 9.12
C TYR A 235 -14.46 -7.15 7.94
N ILE A 236 -14.69 -6.68 6.70
CA ILE A 236 -14.04 -7.25 5.51
C ILE A 236 -12.52 -7.27 5.67
N PHE A 237 -11.91 -6.16 6.10
CA PHE A 237 -10.47 -6.07 6.29
C PHE A 237 -9.96 -7.04 7.37
N GLN A 238 -10.69 -7.20 8.47
CA GLN A 238 -10.37 -8.20 9.50
C GLN A 238 -10.36 -9.63 8.95
N LEU A 239 -11.36 -9.98 8.12
CA LEU A 239 -11.42 -11.30 7.49
C LEU A 239 -10.30 -11.49 6.47
N MET A 240 -10.00 -10.47 5.65
CA MET A 240 -8.89 -10.51 4.70
C MET A 240 -7.55 -10.76 5.42
N GLU A 241 -7.26 -10.01 6.49
CA GLU A 241 -6.03 -10.20 7.29
C GLU A 241 -5.97 -11.57 7.95
N LYS A 242 -7.10 -12.10 8.42
CA LYS A 242 -7.15 -13.43 9.03
C LYS A 242 -6.88 -14.54 8.02
N GLN A 243 -7.34 -14.35 6.78
CA GLN A 243 -7.31 -15.36 5.71
C GLN A 243 -6.18 -15.13 4.69
N GLN A 244 -5.29 -14.15 4.92
CA GLN A 244 -4.14 -13.86 4.07
C GLN A 244 -3.16 -15.05 3.99
N ASN A 245 -2.38 -15.11 2.91
CA ASN A 245 -1.31 -16.11 2.71
C ASN A 245 -1.76 -17.59 2.70
N ARG A 246 -3.02 -17.84 2.27
CA ARG A 246 -3.63 -19.18 2.18
C ARG A 246 -4.05 -19.59 0.76
N GLY A 247 -3.52 -18.90 -0.24
CA GLY A 247 -3.96 -19.09 -1.63
C GLY A 247 -5.39 -18.59 -1.90
N ASN A 248 -5.95 -17.76 -1.01
CA ASN A 248 -7.25 -17.14 -1.21
C ASN A 248 -7.15 -15.92 -2.12
N ALA A 249 -8.22 -15.66 -2.86
CA ALA A 249 -8.46 -14.41 -3.59
C ALA A 249 -9.60 -13.64 -2.94
N PHE A 250 -9.48 -12.32 -2.82
CA PHE A 250 -10.52 -11.49 -2.22
C PHE A 250 -11.16 -10.58 -3.26
N ARG A 251 -12.49 -10.47 -3.21
CA ARG A 251 -13.28 -9.57 -4.05
C ARG A 251 -14.29 -8.82 -3.18
N ILE A 252 -14.51 -7.55 -3.48
CA ILE A 252 -15.50 -6.72 -2.78
C ILE A 252 -16.51 -6.21 -3.83
N LYS A 253 -17.80 -6.35 -3.55
CA LYS A 253 -18.88 -5.64 -4.25
C LYS A 253 -19.16 -4.34 -3.50
N PRO A 254 -18.81 -3.16 -4.05
CA PRO A 254 -19.18 -1.88 -3.44
C PRO A 254 -20.70 -1.69 -3.39
N PRO A 255 -21.23 -0.82 -2.50
CA PRO A 255 -22.67 -0.60 -2.41
C PRO A 255 -23.21 -0.06 -3.74
N LYS A 256 -24.31 -0.64 -4.22
CA LYS A 256 -24.99 -0.28 -5.50
C LYS A 256 -24.15 -0.50 -6.76
N ALA A 257 -22.95 -1.07 -6.67
CA ALA A 257 -22.12 -1.35 -7.83
C ALA A 257 -22.59 -2.60 -8.59
N THR A 258 -22.46 -2.57 -9.91
CA THR A 258 -22.69 -3.71 -10.82
C THR A 258 -21.37 -4.43 -11.14
N PHE A 259 -20.42 -4.39 -10.22
CA PHE A 259 -19.11 -5.04 -10.38
C PHE A 259 -18.54 -5.46 -9.03
N ILE A 260 -17.62 -6.42 -9.07
CA ILE A 260 -16.73 -6.75 -7.97
C ILE A 260 -15.30 -6.30 -8.30
N ILE A 261 -14.56 -5.90 -7.28
CA ILE A 261 -13.16 -5.43 -7.40
C ILE A 261 -12.25 -6.21 -6.45
N GLY A 262 -11.03 -6.49 -6.90
CA GLY A 262 -9.97 -7.08 -6.06
C GLY A 262 -8.62 -7.16 -6.77
N SER A 263 -7.58 -7.54 -6.05
CA SER A 263 -6.26 -7.82 -6.63
C SER A 263 -5.68 -9.06 -5.98
N ASP A 264 -5.06 -9.91 -6.79
CA ASP A 264 -4.54 -11.19 -6.32
C ASP A 264 -3.04 -11.14 -5.95
N GLN A 265 -2.39 -10.00 -6.20
CA GLN A 265 -1.00 -9.76 -5.81
C GLN A 265 -0.81 -8.33 -5.32
N SER A 266 0.16 -8.13 -4.44
CA SER A 266 0.46 -6.83 -3.82
C SER A 266 1.10 -5.82 -4.77
N ASP A 267 1.48 -6.21 -5.98
CA ASP A 267 2.13 -5.34 -6.96
C ASP A 267 1.66 -5.52 -8.40
N GLN A 268 0.50 -6.14 -8.59
CA GLN A 268 -0.13 -6.29 -9.90
C GLN A 268 -1.41 -5.47 -10.00
N LYS A 269 -1.78 -5.17 -11.24
CA LYS A 269 -3.08 -4.59 -11.57
C LYS A 269 -4.18 -5.48 -10.99
N GLY A 270 -5.06 -4.87 -10.22
CA GLY A 270 -6.32 -5.46 -9.81
C GLY A 270 -7.25 -5.71 -10.98
N SER A 271 -8.39 -6.30 -10.63
CA SER A 271 -9.44 -6.75 -11.53
C SER A 271 -10.75 -6.11 -11.14
N VAL A 272 -11.51 -5.70 -12.16
CA VAL A 272 -12.90 -5.29 -12.05
C VAL A 272 -13.70 -6.27 -12.90
N LEU A 273 -14.62 -7.00 -12.28
CA LEU A 273 -15.48 -7.97 -12.95
C LEU A 273 -16.91 -7.48 -12.88
N HIS A 274 -17.53 -7.27 -14.04
CA HIS A 274 -18.91 -6.80 -14.14
C HIS A 274 -19.90 -7.95 -13.91
N LEU A 275 -20.98 -7.64 -13.16
CA LEU A 275 -22.04 -8.55 -12.73
C LEU A 275 -23.34 -8.33 -13.49
#